data_AF-A0A2H5YUU6-F1
#
_entry.id   AF-A0A2H5YUU6-F1
#
_cell.length_a   1.000
_cell.length_b   1.000
_cell.length_c   1.000
_cell.angle_alpha   90.00
_cell.angle_beta   90.00
_cell.angle_gamma   90.00
#
_symmetry.space_group_name_H-M   'P 1'
#
loop_
_entity.id
_entity.type
_entity.pdbx_description
1 polymer ?
#
loop_
_entity_poly.entity_id
_entity_poly.type
_entity_poly.pdbx_seq_one_letter_code
_entity_poly.pdbx_strand_id
1 'polypeptide(L)'
;MIELIILVLILLVLLFGIWMTFQLVGLLVTLVVAAIIGWVADQIVPGSLPYGWLGAIVAGLLGSWLGSLLLGDLGPELGGIAVIPALVGAIILAFLYNVVAKQARGRRL
;
A
#
# COMPACT_ATOMS: atom_id res chain seq x y z
N MET A 1 -3.30 6.65 -47.68
CA MET A 1 -2.56 7.46 -46.67
C MET A 1 -3.46 7.89 -45.51
N ILE A 2 -4.61 8.54 -45.75
CA ILE A 2 -5.52 9.01 -44.68
C ILE A 2 -6.16 7.84 -43.90
N GLU A 3 -6.69 6.83 -44.58
CA GLU A 3 -7.30 5.66 -43.91
C GLU A 3 -6.32 4.92 -42.99
N LEU A 4 -5.06 4.78 -43.45
CA LEU A 4 -3.99 4.18 -42.67
C LEU A 4 -3.72 4.98 -41.39
N ILE A 5 -3.70 6.32 -41.47
CA ILE A 5 -3.50 7.19 -40.31
C ILE A 5 -4.66 7.00 -39.32
N ILE A 6 -5.91 6.98 -39.79
CA ILE A 6 -7.09 6.79 -38.93
C ILE A 6 -7.04 5.43 -38.22
N LEU A 7 -6.71 4.37 -38.95
CA LEU A 7 -6.58 3.02 -38.39
C LEU A 7 -5.51 2.94 -37.30
N VAL A 8 -4.34 3.53 -37.54
CA VAL A 8 -3.26 3.60 -36.54
C VAL A 8 -3.71 4.40 -35.32
N LEU A 9 -4.41 5.51 -35.51
CA LEU A 9 -4.87 6.37 -34.42
C LEU A 9 -5.90 5.66 -33.54
N ILE A 10 -6.85 4.95 -34.15
CA ILE A 10 -7.83 4.11 -33.44
C ILE A 10 -7.11 3.01 -32.65
N LEU A 11 -6.15 2.32 -33.28
CA LEU A 11 -5.38 1.27 -32.62
C LEU A 11 -4.62 1.82 -31.40
N LEU A 12 -3.96 2.97 -31.53
CA LEU A 12 -3.23 3.59 -30.42
C LEU A 12 -4.15 3.96 -29.24
N VAL A 13 -5.33 4.53 -29.52
CA VAL A 13 -6.31 4.87 -28.48
C VAL A 13 -6.81 3.61 -27.77
N LEU A 14 -7.09 2.54 -28.51
CA LEU A 14 -7.52 1.27 -27.94
C LEU A 14 -6.44 0.65 -27.05
N LEU A 15 -5.20 0.59 -27.53
CA LEU A 15 -4.08 0.05 -26.77
C LEU A 15 -3.82 0.85 -25.49
N PHE A 16 -3.90 2.18 -25.57
CA PHE A 16 -3.77 3.06 -24.41
C PHE A 16 -4.86 2.81 -23.36
N GLY A 17 -6.12 2.68 -23.79
CA GLY A 17 -7.25 2.41 -22.88
C GLY A 17 -7.11 1.07 -22.14
N ILE A 18 -6.69 0.03 -22.86
CA ILE A 18 -6.43 -1.30 -22.28
C ILE A 18 -5.31 -1.20 -21.24
N TRP A 19 -4.18 -0.59 -21.60
CA TRP A 19 -3.03 -0.43 -20.71
C TRP A 19 -3.39 0.33 -19.43
N MET A 20 -4.15 1.42 -19.55
CA MET A 20 -4.62 2.20 -18.40
C MET A 20 -5.49 1.37 -17.45
N THR A 21 -6.35 0.50 -17.99
CA THR A 21 -7.24 -0.34 -17.18
C THR A 21 -6.44 -1.33 -16.32
N PHE A 22 -5.41 -1.98 -16.89
CA PHE A 22 -4.55 -2.89 -16.14
C PHE A 22 -3.83 -2.22 -14.97
N GLN A 23 -3.37 -0.98 -15.15
CA GLN A 23 -2.72 -0.22 -14.08
C GLN A 23 -3.70 0.11 -12.94
N LEU A 24 -4.92 0.53 -13.27
CA LEU A 24 -5.94 0.86 -12.26
C LEU A 24 -6.35 -0.35 -11.42
N VAL A 25 -6.50 -1.53 -12.07
CA VAL A 25 -6.80 -2.78 -11.37
C VAL A 25 -5.65 -3.18 -10.45
N GLY A 26 -4.40 -3.04 -10.90
CA GLY A 26 -3.21 -3.28 -10.08
C GLY A 26 -3.22 -2.43 -8.81
N LEU A 27 -3.39 -1.12 -8.95
CA LEU A 27 -3.44 -0.18 -7.82
C LEU A 27 -4.56 -0.51 -6.82
N LEU A 28 -5.73 -0.90 -7.32
CA LEU A 28 -6.85 -1.32 -6.47
C LEU A 28 -6.48 -2.55 -5.63
N VAL A 29 -5.87 -3.56 -6.24
CA VAL A 29 -5.43 -4.76 -5.52
C VAL A 29 -4.36 -4.41 -4.48
N THR A 30 -3.36 -3.60 -4.85
CA THR A 30 -2.33 -3.12 -3.92
C THR A 30 -2.93 -2.42 -2.70
N LEU A 31 -3.90 -1.52 -2.92
CA LEU A 31 -4.56 -0.78 -1.85
C LEU A 31 -5.34 -1.70 -0.91
N VAL A 32 -6.07 -2.68 -1.45
CA VAL A 32 -6.82 -3.64 -0.65
C VAL A 32 -5.89 -4.52 0.18
N VAL A 33 -4.80 -5.01 -0.43
CA VAL A 33 -3.79 -5.82 0.28
C VAL A 33 -3.13 -5.00 1.38
N ALA A 34 -2.72 -3.76 1.08
CA ALA A 34 -2.15 -2.85 2.08
C ALA A 34 -3.12 -2.55 3.24
N ALA A 35 -4.41 -2.34 2.93
CA ALA A 35 -5.45 -2.13 3.94
C ALA A 35 -5.55 -3.31 4.90
N ILE A 36 -5.59 -4.53 4.37
CA ILE A 36 -5.70 -5.76 5.16
C ILE A 36 -4.45 -5.94 6.03
N ILE A 37 -3.26 -5.81 5.45
CA ILE A 37 -1.99 -5.98 6.18
C ILE A 37 -1.88 -4.94 7.30
N GLY A 38 -2.16 -3.67 7.01
CA GLY A 38 -2.09 -2.62 8.00
C GLY A 38 -3.15 -2.77 9.10
N TRP A 39 -4.34 -3.28 8.77
CA TRP A 39 -5.36 -3.58 9.77
C TRP A 39 -4.92 -4.74 10.69
N VAL A 40 -4.32 -5.80 10.12
CA VAL A 40 -3.75 -6.90 10.91
C VAL A 40 -2.63 -6.39 11.83
N ALA A 41 -1.76 -5.52 11.34
CA ALA A 41 -0.69 -4.93 12.15
C ALA A 41 -1.24 -4.09 13.32
N ASP A 42 -2.28 -3.28 13.07
CA ASP A 42 -2.94 -2.47 14.10
C ASP A 42 -3.56 -3.33 15.21
N GLN A 43 -4.11 -4.51 14.89
CA GLN A 43 -4.63 -5.45 15.89
C GLN A 43 -3.53 -6.12 16.74
N ILE A 44 -2.33 -6.27 16.19
CA ILE A 44 -1.19 -6.90 16.88
C ILE A 44 -0.53 -5.91 17.85
N VAL A 45 -0.43 -4.64 17.47
CA VAL A 45 0.28 -3.63 18.24
C VAL A 45 -0.65 -2.99 19.29
N PRO A 46 -0.25 -2.93 20.58
CA PRO A 46 -1.05 -2.26 21.60
C PRO A 46 -1.15 -0.75 21.35
N GLY A 47 -2.35 -0.30 21.04
CA GLY A 47 -2.71 1.07 20.71
C GLY A 47 -3.68 1.09 19.53
N SER A 48 -3.92 2.25 18.93
CA SER A 48 -4.71 2.35 17.71
C SER A 48 -4.14 3.41 16.80
N LEU A 49 -3.99 3.05 15.53
CA LEU A 49 -3.65 3.99 14.48
C LEU A 49 -4.73 5.08 14.38
N PRO A 50 -4.32 6.34 14.19
CA PRO A 50 -5.27 7.42 14.02
C PRO A 50 -5.98 7.23 12.67
N TYR A 51 -7.19 7.77 12.53
CA TYR A 51 -7.98 7.68 11.29
C TYR A 51 -8.48 6.27 10.93
N GLY A 52 -8.35 5.28 11.84
CA GLY A 52 -8.92 3.94 11.69
C GLY A 52 -8.43 3.22 10.43
N TRP A 53 -9.35 2.87 9.53
CA TRP A 53 -9.05 2.16 8.28
C TRP A 53 -8.11 2.93 7.35
N LEU A 54 -8.14 4.27 7.37
CA LEU A 54 -7.19 5.10 6.61
C LEU A 54 -5.77 4.99 7.17
N GLY A 55 -5.64 4.99 8.50
CA GLY A 55 -4.36 4.78 9.18
C GLY A 55 -3.78 3.40 8.87
N ALA A 56 -4.63 2.38 8.85
CA ALA A 56 -4.26 1.02 8.45
C ALA A 56 -3.72 0.97 7.01
N ILE A 57 -4.41 1.55 6.02
CA ILE A 57 -3.93 1.61 4.63
C ILE A 57 -2.56 2.27 4.54
N VAL A 58 -2.39 3.43 5.16
CA VAL A 58 -1.12 4.17 5.12
C VAL A 58 0.00 3.38 5.81
N ALA A 59 -0.28 2.77 6.96
CA ALA A 59 0.68 1.92 7.65
C ALA A 59 1.05 0.68 6.82
N GLY A 60 0.10 0.10 6.09
CA GLY A 60 0.36 -1.02 5.17
C GLY A 60 1.20 -0.63 3.96
N LEU A 61 0.92 0.52 3.34
CA LEU A 61 1.68 1.05 2.18
C LEU A 61 3.09 1.50 2.56
N LEU A 62 3.24 2.26 3.65
CA LEU A 62 4.56 2.66 4.12
C LEU A 62 5.30 1.48 4.75
N GLY A 63 4.55 0.55 5.36
CA GLY A 63 5.07 -0.67 5.96
C GLY A 63 5.60 -1.66 4.94
N SER A 64 4.99 -1.78 3.76
CA SER A 64 5.54 -2.59 2.66
C SER A 64 6.86 -2.07 2.15
N TRP A 65 6.98 -0.75 1.99
CA TRP A 65 8.23 -0.13 1.59
C TRP A 65 9.30 -0.27 2.68
N LEU A 66 8.97 0.03 3.94
CA LEU A 66 9.93 -0.12 5.05
C LEU A 66 10.32 -1.59 5.27
N GLY A 67 9.35 -2.48 5.19
CA GLY A 67 9.54 -3.91 5.37
C GLY A 67 10.43 -4.54 4.31
N SER A 68 10.19 -4.23 3.04
CA SER A 68 11.03 -4.70 1.93
C SER A 68 12.47 -4.16 2.03
N LEU A 69 12.66 -2.92 2.49
CA LEU A 69 14.00 -2.39 2.76
C LEU A 69 14.74 -3.14 3.87
N LEU A 70 14.02 -3.63 4.88
CA LEU A 70 14.62 -4.31 6.05
C LEU A 70 14.84 -5.81 5.82
N LEU A 71 13.90 -6.47 5.13
CA LEU A 71 13.83 -7.94 5.02
C LEU A 71 13.99 -8.45 3.59
N GLY A 72 13.99 -7.58 2.59
CA GLY A 72 13.96 -7.97 1.17
C GLY A 72 12.61 -8.56 0.76
N ASP A 73 12.60 -9.33 -0.34
CA ASP A 73 11.38 -9.91 -0.94
C ASP A 73 11.06 -11.29 -0.37
N LEU A 74 10.98 -11.39 0.96
CA LEU A 74 10.65 -12.65 1.61
C LEU A 74 9.16 -12.97 1.50
N GLY A 75 8.84 -14.10 0.86
CA GLY A 75 7.49 -14.66 0.84
C GLY A 75 6.65 -14.30 -0.40
N PRO A 76 5.35 -14.65 -0.38
CA PRO A 76 4.47 -14.44 -1.52
C PRO A 76 4.18 -12.95 -1.74
N GLU A 77 4.19 -12.56 -3.01
CA GLU A 77 3.86 -11.20 -3.46
C GLU A 77 2.39 -11.13 -3.87
N LEU A 78 1.65 -10.18 -3.29
CA LEU A 78 0.25 -9.93 -3.61
C LEU A 78 0.09 -8.47 -4.01
N GLY A 79 -0.38 -8.22 -5.25
CA GLY A 79 -0.61 -6.86 -5.73
C GLY A 79 0.64 -5.98 -5.73
N GLY A 80 1.82 -6.53 -6.03
CA GLY A 80 3.07 -5.76 -6.03
C GLY A 80 3.71 -5.58 -4.65
N ILE A 81 3.20 -6.25 -3.61
CA ILE A 81 3.68 -6.13 -2.23
C ILE A 81 4.03 -7.49 -1.65
N ALA A 82 5.26 -7.64 -1.15
CA ALA A 82 5.69 -8.80 -0.37
C ALA A 82 4.98 -8.82 1.00
N VAL A 83 4.13 -9.83 1.24
CA VAL A 83 3.20 -9.85 2.38
C VAL A 83 3.91 -9.88 3.73
N ILE A 84 4.95 -10.71 3.86
CA ILE A 84 5.67 -10.89 5.13
C ILE A 84 6.45 -9.61 5.49
N PRO A 85 7.33 -9.06 4.62
CA PRO A 85 7.99 -7.79 4.85
C PRO A 85 6.99 -6.67 5.18
N ALA A 86 5.90 -6.57 4.42
CA ALA A 86 4.90 -5.53 4.63
C ALA A 86 4.23 -5.59 5.99
N LEU A 87 3.90 -6.79 6.47
CA LEU A 87 3.35 -6.95 7.81
C LEU A 87 4.35 -6.51 8.88
N VAL A 88 5.62 -6.92 8.75
CA VAL A 88 6.66 -6.53 9.72
C VAL A 88 6.88 -5.02 9.72
N GLY A 89 7.00 -4.40 8.55
CA GLY A 89 7.16 -2.95 8.45
C GLY A 89 5.94 -2.19 8.98
N ALA A 90 4.72 -2.67 8.72
CA ALA A 90 3.49 -2.08 9.24
C ALA A 90 3.42 -2.18 10.78
N ILE A 91 3.82 -3.31 11.37
CA ILE A 91 3.91 -3.49 12.84
C ILE A 91 4.91 -2.49 13.43
N ILE A 92 6.09 -2.33 12.82
CA ILE A 92 7.10 -1.38 13.27
C ILE A 92 6.56 0.05 13.24
N LEU A 93 5.90 0.44 12.15
CA LEU A 93 5.32 1.79 12.01
C LEU A 93 4.20 2.04 13.02
N ALA A 94 3.29 1.08 13.21
CA ALA A 94 2.22 1.17 14.20
C ALA A 94 2.78 1.29 15.63
N PHE A 95 3.82 0.51 15.95
CA PHE A 95 4.49 0.59 17.24
C PHE A 95 5.14 1.96 17.45
N LEU A 96 5.89 2.45 16.45
CA LEU A 96 6.55 3.74 16.53
C LEU A 96 5.55 4.89 16.69
N TYR A 97 4.44 4.83 15.95
CA TYR A 97 3.35 5.79 16.11
C TYR A 97 2.79 5.79 17.53
N ASN A 98 2.49 4.63 18.10
CA ASN A 98 1.93 4.52 19.45
C ASN A 98 2.88 5.07 20.53
N VAL A 99 4.19 4.84 20.39
CA VAL A 99 5.21 5.40 21.28
C VAL A 99 5.21 6.93 21.22
N VAL A 100 5.25 7.51 20.02
CA VAL A 100 5.25 8.97 19.82
C VAL A 100 3.95 9.60 20.31
N ALA A 101 2.81 8.98 20.01
CA ALA A 101 1.49 9.45 20.44
C ALA A 101 1.32 9.42 21.97
N LYS A 102 1.90 8.42 22.65
CA LYS A 102 1.89 8.35 24.11
C LYS A 102 2.75 9.46 24.73
N GLN A 103 3.94 9.71 24.18
CA GLN A 103 4.84 10.77 24.65
C GLN A 103 4.25 12.17 24.43
N ALA A 104 3.55 12.40 23.32
CA ALA A 104 2.87 13.66 23.05
C ALA A 104 1.71 13.94 24.04
N ARG A 105 1.00 12.90 24.50
CA ARG A 105 -0.04 13.02 25.54
C ARG A 105 0.53 13.29 26.92
N GLY A 106 1.63 12.63 27.29
CA GLY A 106 2.28 12.81 28.59
C GLY A 106 2.86 14.21 28.83
N ARG A 107 3.09 15.01 27.77
CA ARG A 107 3.59 16.39 27.85
C ARG A 107 2.50 17.46 28.09
N ARG A 108 1.21 17.09 28.12
CA ARG A 108 0.09 18.02 28.31
C ARG A 108 -0.46 18.08 29.74
N LEU A 109 0.22 17.45 30.70
CA LEU A 109 -0.03 17.53 32.14
C LEU A 109 1.21 18.12 32.81
#